data_AF-A0A0B1Q9U6-F1
#
_entry.id   AF-A0A0B1Q9U6-F1
#
_cell.length_a   1.000
_cell.length_b   1.000
_cell.length_c   1.000
_cell.angle_alpha   90.00
_cell.angle_beta   90.00
_cell.angle_gamma   90.00
#
_symmetry.space_group_name_H-M   'P 1'
#
loop_
_entity.id
_entity.type
_entity.pdbx_description
1 polymer ?
#
loop_
_entity_poly.entity_id
_entity_poly.type
_entity_poly.pdbx_seq_one_letter_code
_entity_poly.pdbx_strand_id
1 'polypeptide(L)'
;MKFHLWAIALITAILAPLSCPKAADLPDDAELIAGFERIVFNAEIPGRFSNAGFVKKFAGPVRFRVENTARQDRRAEVEAFVRRIGRDVPGLETRMAEGDERADFIVHVVDQADYVSTARRVHRNPFMQVPGNCIVRASYGRRGIERSDAIIVSDRGERLFQRCLIEEILQGLGPLDDNPDAPFSVFNDTSTHTVLTRYDRIMMTMLYDPRLRPGMNLEAARPLLPALARDARRATR
;
A
#
# COMPACT_ATOMS: atom_id res chain seq x y z
N MET A 1 7.19 77.57 5.81
CA MET A 1 7.58 76.40 6.64
C MET A 1 6.39 75.46 6.76
N LYS A 2 6.38 74.33 6.03
CA LYS A 2 5.40 73.25 6.22
C LYS A 2 6.18 71.94 6.30
N PHE A 3 6.14 71.30 7.46
CA PHE A 3 6.79 70.02 7.74
C PHE A 3 5.91 68.87 7.23
N HIS A 4 6.49 67.94 6.48
CA HIS A 4 5.88 66.65 6.15
C HIS A 4 6.18 65.65 7.29
N LEU A 5 5.16 65.16 7.99
CA LEU A 5 5.28 63.96 8.82
C LEU A 5 4.92 62.72 7.98
N TRP A 6 5.88 61.81 7.83
CA TRP A 6 5.67 60.46 7.32
C TRP A 6 5.33 59.54 8.50
N ALA A 7 4.17 58.89 8.47
CA ALA A 7 3.79 57.88 9.44
C ALA A 7 4.45 56.55 9.06
N ILE A 8 5.32 56.03 9.93
CA ILE A 8 5.92 54.69 9.81
C ILE A 8 4.93 53.69 10.44
N ALA A 9 4.35 52.82 9.62
CA ALA A 9 3.54 51.70 10.09
C ALA A 9 4.47 50.56 10.52
N LEU A 10 4.49 50.22 11.81
CA LEU A 10 5.14 49.02 12.34
C LEU A 10 4.29 47.80 11.95
N ILE A 11 4.82 46.93 11.10
CA ILE A 11 4.24 45.62 10.82
C ILE A 11 4.77 44.63 11.87
N THR A 12 3.97 44.34 12.89
CA THR A 12 4.21 43.23 13.81
C THR A 12 4.00 41.90 13.09
N ALA A 13 5.10 41.19 12.79
CA ALA A 13 5.04 39.82 12.28
C ALA A 13 4.56 38.87 13.40
N ILE A 14 3.32 38.41 13.30
CA ILE A 14 2.77 37.36 14.17
C ILE A 14 3.40 36.04 13.73
N LEU A 15 4.37 35.52 14.50
CA LEU A 15 4.80 34.13 14.37
C LEU A 15 3.65 33.22 14.82
N ALA A 16 2.90 32.68 13.87
CA ALA A 16 2.01 31.56 14.15
C ALA A 16 2.85 30.31 14.42
N PRO A 17 2.59 29.55 15.50
CA PRO A 17 3.29 28.29 15.73
C PRO A 17 3.00 27.32 14.58
N LEU A 18 4.05 26.74 14.01
CA LEU A 18 3.96 25.64 13.06
C LEU A 18 3.34 24.44 13.79
N SER A 19 2.02 24.28 13.66
CA SER A 19 1.31 23.09 14.10
C SER A 19 1.86 21.90 13.32
N CYS A 20 2.57 21.00 14.01
CA CYS A 20 2.90 19.69 13.46
C CYS A 20 1.56 18.99 13.11
N PRO A 21 1.39 18.41 11.91
CA PRO A 21 0.15 17.73 11.58
C PRO A 21 -0.05 16.59 12.58
N LYS A 22 -1.10 16.72 13.40
CA LYS A 22 -1.54 15.69 14.33
C LYS A 22 -1.82 14.44 13.50
N ALA A 23 -1.27 13.28 13.90
CA ALA A 23 -1.66 12.01 13.29
C ALA A 23 -3.19 11.97 13.27
N ALA A 24 -3.80 11.85 12.08
CA ALA A 24 -5.24 11.80 11.97
C ALA A 24 -5.76 10.72 12.91
N ASP A 25 -6.76 11.05 13.73
CA ASP A 25 -7.38 10.06 14.60
C ASP A 25 -7.87 8.90 13.74
N LEU A 26 -7.66 7.67 14.20
CA LEU A 26 -8.16 6.52 13.45
C LEU A 26 -9.68 6.62 13.31
N PRO A 27 -10.23 6.31 12.13
CA PRO A 27 -11.67 6.29 11.91
C PRO A 27 -12.38 5.34 12.89
N ASP A 28 -13.69 5.51 13.04
CA ASP A 28 -14.50 4.57 13.81
C ASP A 28 -14.61 3.20 13.12
N ASP A 29 -15.24 2.22 13.79
CA ASP A 29 -15.33 0.87 13.24
C ASP A 29 -16.18 0.80 11.97
N ALA A 30 -17.21 1.65 11.82
CA ALA A 30 -18.04 1.67 10.62
C ALA A 30 -17.26 2.23 9.42
N GLU A 31 -16.52 3.31 9.64
CA GLU A 31 -15.63 3.91 8.64
C GLU A 31 -14.47 2.98 8.25
N LEU A 32 -13.88 2.25 9.20
CA LEU A 32 -12.87 1.23 8.94
C LEU A 32 -13.43 0.10 8.05
N ILE A 33 -14.62 -0.41 8.39
CA ILE A 33 -15.28 -1.47 7.61
C ILE A 33 -15.60 -0.97 6.21
N ALA A 34 -16.15 0.23 6.06
CA ALA A 34 -16.42 0.83 4.76
C ALA A 34 -15.13 0.98 3.94
N GLY A 35 -14.02 1.42 4.55
CA GLY A 35 -12.70 1.44 3.92
C GLY A 35 -12.24 0.06 3.45
N PHE A 36 -12.39 -0.95 4.30
CA PHE A 36 -12.02 -2.32 3.98
C PHE A 36 -12.84 -2.89 2.81
N GLU A 37 -14.16 -2.67 2.80
CA GLU A 37 -15.03 -3.10 1.69
C GLU A 37 -14.58 -2.49 0.36
N ARG A 38 -14.19 -1.21 0.37
CA ARG A 38 -13.73 -0.48 -0.80
C ARG A 38 -12.38 -1.00 -1.31
N ILE A 39 -11.40 -1.11 -0.43
CA ILE A 39 -10.03 -1.48 -0.76
C ILE A 39 -9.92 -2.96 -1.18
N VAL A 40 -10.67 -3.86 -0.52
CA VAL A 40 -10.53 -5.31 -0.74
C VAL A 40 -11.53 -5.88 -1.74
N PHE A 41 -12.73 -5.29 -1.84
CA PHE A 41 -13.83 -5.84 -2.65
C PHE A 41 -14.24 -4.93 -3.82
N ASN A 42 -13.62 -3.75 -3.99
CA ASN A 42 -13.99 -2.78 -5.03
C ASN A 42 -15.50 -2.44 -4.99
N ALA A 43 -16.04 -2.25 -3.77
CA ALA A 43 -17.49 -2.13 -3.53
C ALA A 43 -18.13 -0.84 -4.09
N GLU A 44 -17.34 0.09 -4.65
CA GLU A 44 -17.81 1.42 -5.08
C GLU A 44 -18.24 1.52 -6.54
N ILE A 45 -18.04 0.52 -7.40
CA ILE A 45 -18.52 0.61 -8.79
C ILE A 45 -20.00 0.24 -8.88
N PRO A 46 -20.93 1.21 -9.08
CA PRO A 46 -22.35 0.92 -9.20
C PRO A 46 -22.62 0.42 -10.63
N GLY A 47 -23.02 -0.84 -10.78
CA GLY A 47 -23.40 -1.38 -12.07
C GLY A 47 -23.99 -2.79 -11.95
N ARG A 48 -24.98 -3.11 -12.79
CA ARG A 48 -25.69 -4.41 -12.84
C ARG A 48 -24.81 -5.65 -13.13
N PHE A 49 -23.51 -5.45 -13.28
CA PHE A 49 -22.50 -6.48 -13.52
C PHE A 49 -21.26 -6.30 -12.63
N SER A 50 -21.35 -5.58 -11.48
CA SER A 50 -20.27 -5.63 -10.51
C SER A 50 -20.19 -7.07 -9.99
N ASN A 51 -19.27 -7.85 -10.54
CA ASN A 51 -18.83 -9.06 -9.88
C ASN A 51 -18.33 -8.58 -8.51
N ALA A 52 -19.14 -8.76 -7.47
CA ALA A 52 -18.73 -8.45 -6.10
C ALA A 52 -17.32 -9.01 -5.94
N GLY A 53 -16.37 -8.13 -5.61
CA GLY A 53 -14.99 -8.52 -5.45
C GLY A 53 -14.92 -9.73 -4.51
N PHE A 54 -13.85 -10.48 -4.63
CA PHE A 54 -13.57 -11.55 -3.69
C PHE A 54 -12.24 -11.30 -3.04
N VAL A 55 -12.04 -11.88 -1.87
CA VAL A 55 -10.79 -11.77 -1.13
C VAL A 55 -9.65 -12.34 -1.97
N LYS A 56 -8.79 -11.45 -2.46
CA LYS A 56 -7.51 -11.75 -3.11
C LYS A 56 -6.45 -11.64 -2.01
N LYS A 57 -5.88 -12.76 -1.56
CA LYS A 57 -4.72 -12.77 -0.64
C LYS A 57 -3.91 -14.05 -0.81
N PHE A 58 -2.69 -14.07 -0.31
CA PHE A 58 -1.93 -15.32 -0.20
C PHE A 58 -2.58 -16.24 0.84
N ALA A 59 -2.68 -17.53 0.51
CA ALA A 59 -3.32 -18.52 1.39
C ALA A 59 -2.37 -19.08 2.47
N GLY A 60 -1.07 -18.82 2.35
CA GLY A 60 -0.03 -19.31 3.24
C GLY A 60 1.19 -18.37 3.27
N PRO A 61 2.32 -18.82 3.82
CA PRO A 61 3.52 -18.00 3.95
C PRO A 61 3.99 -17.45 2.61
N VAL A 62 4.37 -16.17 2.59
CA VAL A 62 4.80 -15.46 1.38
C VAL A 62 6.33 -15.42 1.35
N ARG A 63 6.91 -16.04 0.33
CA ARG A 63 8.36 -16.02 0.09
C ARG A 63 8.71 -14.90 -0.87
N PHE A 64 9.47 -13.93 -0.39
CA PHE A 64 9.92 -12.77 -1.14
C PHE A 64 11.29 -12.99 -1.76
N ARG A 65 11.54 -12.41 -2.94
CA ARG A 65 12.86 -12.31 -3.56
C ARG A 65 13.07 -10.90 -4.08
N VAL A 66 14.26 -10.35 -3.87
CA VAL A 66 14.65 -9.07 -4.44
C VAL A 66 15.51 -9.31 -5.67
N GLU A 67 15.03 -8.86 -6.81
CA GLU A 67 15.79 -8.79 -8.05
C GLU A 67 16.19 -7.33 -8.26
N ASN A 68 17.44 -7.00 -7.90
CA ASN A 68 17.95 -5.65 -8.10
C ASN A 68 18.88 -5.61 -9.31
N THR A 69 18.48 -4.86 -10.33
CA THR A 69 19.31 -4.53 -11.50
C THR A 69 19.69 -3.06 -11.54
N ALA A 70 19.24 -2.27 -10.56
CA ALA A 70 19.51 -0.85 -10.45
C ALA A 70 20.94 -0.58 -9.98
N ARG A 71 21.47 0.60 -10.33
CA ARG A 71 22.78 1.06 -9.83
C ARG A 71 22.72 1.38 -8.34
N GLN A 72 21.63 1.98 -7.90
CA GLN A 72 21.40 2.26 -6.50
C GLN A 72 20.80 1.01 -5.84
N ASP A 73 21.63 0.28 -5.08
CA ASP A 73 21.16 -0.93 -4.41
C ASP A 73 20.24 -0.60 -3.23
N ARG A 74 18.99 -1.07 -3.33
CA ARG A 74 17.95 -0.92 -2.31
C ARG A 74 17.54 -2.24 -1.66
N ARG A 75 18.28 -3.34 -1.89
CA ARG A 75 17.92 -4.67 -1.39
C ARG A 75 17.71 -4.70 0.13
N ALA A 76 18.62 -4.09 0.89
CA ALA A 76 18.54 -4.07 2.34
C ALA A 76 17.27 -3.38 2.85
N GLU A 77 16.81 -2.32 2.17
CA GLU A 77 15.59 -1.58 2.52
C GLU A 77 14.34 -2.41 2.26
N VAL A 78 14.29 -3.08 1.09
CA VAL A 78 13.19 -4.00 0.74
C VAL A 78 13.09 -5.13 1.76
N GLU A 79 14.20 -5.80 2.06
CA GLU A 79 14.23 -6.90 3.02
C GLU A 79 13.86 -6.46 4.44
N ALA A 80 14.32 -5.27 4.85
CA ALA A 80 13.95 -4.69 6.14
C ALA A 80 12.44 -4.43 6.21
N PHE A 81 11.83 -3.95 5.12
CA PHE A 81 10.40 -3.75 5.04
C PHE A 81 9.63 -5.08 5.09
N VAL A 82 10.05 -6.09 4.32
CA VAL A 82 9.43 -7.43 4.33
C VAL A 82 9.46 -8.05 5.74
N ARG A 83 10.57 -7.92 6.47
CA ARG A 83 10.66 -8.37 7.87
C ARG A 83 9.77 -7.55 8.79
N ARG A 84 9.65 -6.23 8.57
CA ARG A 84 8.82 -5.34 9.38
C ARG A 84 7.34 -5.70 9.22
N ILE A 85 6.85 -5.82 7.99
CA ILE A 85 5.43 -6.10 7.76
C ILE A 85 4.99 -7.46 8.32
N GLY A 86 5.83 -8.50 8.22
CA GLY A 86 5.52 -9.80 8.83
C GLY A 86 5.46 -9.78 10.36
N ARG A 87 6.10 -8.81 11.02
CA ARG A 87 5.94 -8.59 12.47
C ARG A 87 4.73 -7.73 12.80
N ASP A 88 4.47 -6.72 11.98
CA ASP A 88 3.46 -5.69 12.24
C ASP A 88 2.03 -6.12 11.85
N VAL A 89 1.88 -7.18 11.05
CA VAL A 89 0.59 -7.69 10.56
C VAL A 89 0.39 -9.14 11.03
N PRO A 90 -0.36 -9.35 12.12
CA PRO A 90 -0.72 -10.70 12.57
C PRO A 90 -1.44 -11.50 11.48
N GLY A 91 -1.08 -12.78 11.34
CA GLY A 91 -1.62 -13.68 10.32
C GLY A 91 -0.96 -13.58 8.95
N LEU A 92 -0.10 -12.58 8.72
CA LEU A 92 0.74 -12.50 7.52
C LEU A 92 2.13 -13.06 7.84
N GLU A 93 2.43 -14.25 7.32
CA GLU A 93 3.76 -14.84 7.42
C GLU A 93 4.61 -14.45 6.21
N THR A 94 5.72 -13.77 6.44
CA THR A 94 6.68 -13.37 5.39
C THR A 94 8.06 -13.94 5.67
N ARG A 95 8.78 -14.31 4.60
CA ARG A 95 10.22 -14.58 4.66
C ARG A 95 10.88 -14.31 3.31
N MET A 96 12.20 -14.19 3.31
CA MET A 96 12.98 -14.21 2.06
C MET A 96 13.10 -15.66 1.57
N ALA A 97 13.04 -15.85 0.24
CA ALA A 97 13.37 -17.10 -0.41
C ALA A 97 14.88 -17.32 -0.37
N GLU A 98 15.31 -18.56 -0.11
CA GLU A 98 16.73 -18.92 -0.01
C GLU A 98 17.21 -19.64 -1.28
N GLY A 99 18.45 -19.38 -1.72
CA GLY A 99 19.05 -20.08 -2.86
C GLY A 99 18.19 -20.04 -4.14
N ASP A 100 17.85 -21.22 -4.66
CA ASP A 100 17.00 -21.43 -5.83
C ASP A 100 15.51 -21.63 -5.50
N GLU A 101 15.12 -21.44 -4.23
CA GLU A 101 13.73 -21.57 -3.81
C GLU A 101 12.82 -20.64 -4.63
N ARG A 102 11.73 -21.20 -5.14
CA ARG A 102 10.70 -20.43 -5.83
C ARG A 102 10.10 -19.41 -4.88
N ALA A 103 10.28 -18.12 -5.19
CA ALA A 103 9.57 -17.04 -4.52
C ALA A 103 8.10 -16.99 -4.95
N ASP A 104 7.23 -16.49 -4.07
CA ASP A 104 5.82 -16.17 -4.35
C ASP A 104 5.65 -14.69 -4.70
N PHE A 105 6.54 -13.83 -4.19
CA PHE A 105 6.56 -12.39 -4.46
C PHE A 105 7.97 -11.98 -4.93
N ILE A 106 8.12 -11.37 -6.12
CA ILE A 106 9.38 -10.71 -6.51
C ILE A 106 9.25 -9.20 -6.41
N VAL A 107 10.25 -8.56 -5.82
CA VAL A 107 10.45 -7.11 -5.87
C VAL A 107 11.59 -6.80 -6.85
N HIS A 108 11.24 -6.23 -7.99
CA HIS A 108 12.14 -5.77 -9.04
C HIS A 108 12.57 -4.34 -8.72
N VAL A 109 13.82 -4.15 -8.30
CA VAL A 109 14.41 -2.82 -8.08
C VAL A 109 15.19 -2.44 -9.33
N VAL A 110 14.80 -1.36 -9.99
CA VAL A 110 15.31 -0.96 -11.31
C VAL A 110 15.70 0.52 -11.35
N ASP A 111 16.57 0.90 -12.29
CA ASP A 111 16.77 2.32 -12.62
C ASP A 111 15.56 2.82 -13.45
N GLN A 112 15.30 4.13 -13.42
CA GLN A 112 14.21 4.74 -14.19
C GLN A 112 14.28 4.40 -15.70
N ALA A 113 15.49 4.24 -16.24
CA ALA A 113 15.73 3.90 -17.64
C ALA A 113 15.20 2.50 -18.01
N ASP A 114 15.17 1.55 -17.06
CA ASP A 114 14.78 0.15 -17.28
C ASP A 114 13.36 -0.17 -16.78
N TYR A 115 12.68 0.81 -16.17
CA TYR A 115 11.36 0.64 -15.57
C TYR A 115 10.30 0.16 -16.57
N VAL A 116 10.15 0.88 -17.68
CA VAL A 116 9.11 0.58 -18.67
C VAL A 116 9.35 -0.78 -19.35
N SER A 117 10.60 -1.11 -19.67
CA SER A 117 10.95 -2.38 -20.30
C SER A 117 10.73 -3.56 -19.34
N THR A 118 11.07 -3.38 -18.05
CA THR A 118 10.84 -4.38 -17.00
C THR A 118 9.35 -4.59 -16.73
N ALA A 119 8.56 -3.52 -16.60
CA ALA A 119 7.12 -3.62 -16.41
C ALA A 119 6.45 -4.36 -17.58
N ARG A 120 6.76 -4.01 -18.83
CA ARG A 120 6.21 -4.70 -20.02
C ARG A 120 6.58 -6.19 -20.05
N ARG A 121 7.81 -6.54 -19.66
CA ARG A 121 8.28 -7.93 -19.56
C ARG A 121 7.51 -8.71 -18.49
N VAL A 122 7.39 -8.15 -17.28
CA VAL A 122 6.66 -8.77 -16.17
C VAL A 122 5.17 -8.95 -16.48
N HIS A 123 4.54 -7.94 -17.10
CA HIS A 123 3.15 -8.01 -17.53
C HIS A 123 2.93 -8.84 -18.80
N ARG A 124 4.00 -9.29 -19.47
CA ARG A 124 3.96 -10.01 -20.75
C ARG A 124 3.16 -9.26 -21.82
N ASN A 125 3.28 -7.94 -21.82
CA ASN A 125 2.57 -7.07 -22.75
C ASN A 125 3.53 -5.97 -23.26
N PRO A 126 4.10 -6.11 -24.47
CA PRO A 126 5.04 -5.14 -25.02
C PRO A 126 4.41 -3.78 -25.34
N PHE A 127 3.07 -3.70 -25.44
CA PHE A 127 2.33 -2.47 -25.77
C PHE A 127 1.70 -1.80 -24.56
N MET A 128 1.92 -2.34 -23.35
CA MET A 128 1.38 -1.76 -22.13
C MET A 128 1.89 -0.32 -21.95
N GLN A 129 0.96 0.60 -21.67
CA GLN A 129 1.28 1.90 -21.11
C GLN A 129 1.61 1.70 -19.63
N VAL A 130 2.82 2.12 -19.24
CA VAL A 130 3.32 1.92 -17.88
C VAL A 130 3.26 3.27 -17.16
N PRO A 131 2.36 3.43 -16.18
CA PRO A 131 2.24 4.67 -15.43
C PRO A 131 3.34 4.80 -14.36
N GLY A 132 3.50 6.03 -13.85
CA GLY A 132 4.21 6.28 -12.59
C GLY A 132 5.70 5.91 -12.58
N ASN A 133 6.17 5.58 -11.38
CA ASN A 133 7.56 5.13 -11.11
C ASN A 133 7.59 3.79 -10.36
N CYS A 134 6.43 3.18 -10.19
CA CYS A 134 6.25 1.86 -9.62
C CYS A 134 4.91 1.28 -10.09
N ILE A 135 4.85 -0.05 -10.13
CA ILE A 135 3.64 -0.80 -10.46
C ILE A 135 3.74 -2.22 -9.90
N VAL A 136 2.61 -2.81 -9.52
CA VAL A 136 2.49 -4.21 -9.11
C VAL A 136 1.62 -5.00 -10.07
N ARG A 137 1.97 -6.27 -10.22
CA ARG A 137 1.16 -7.28 -10.88
C ARG A 137 0.93 -8.44 -9.94
N ALA A 138 -0.31 -8.91 -9.85
CA ALA A 138 -0.62 -10.17 -9.19
C ALA A 138 -1.35 -11.13 -10.14
N SER A 139 -1.01 -12.41 -10.05
CA SER A 139 -1.74 -13.54 -10.63
C SER A 139 -2.53 -14.20 -9.52
N TYR A 140 -3.85 -14.31 -9.69
CA TYR A 140 -4.74 -14.82 -8.65
C TYR A 140 -5.93 -15.55 -9.24
N GLY A 141 -6.54 -16.40 -8.40
CA GLY A 141 -7.82 -17.04 -8.67
C GLY A 141 -8.64 -17.13 -7.38
N ARG A 142 -9.72 -17.92 -7.40
CA ARG A 142 -10.58 -18.11 -6.21
C ARG A 142 -9.85 -18.72 -5.01
N ARG A 143 -8.72 -19.40 -5.22
CA ARG A 143 -7.90 -19.99 -4.16
C ARG A 143 -6.91 -18.99 -3.52
N GLY A 144 -6.82 -17.78 -4.05
CA GLY A 144 -5.90 -16.74 -3.58
C GLY A 144 -4.89 -16.31 -4.64
N ILE A 145 -3.90 -15.54 -4.19
CA ILE A 145 -2.78 -15.08 -4.99
C ILE A 145 -1.79 -16.23 -5.17
N GLU A 146 -1.36 -16.46 -6.41
CA GLU A 146 -0.37 -17.47 -6.77
C GLU A 146 1.02 -16.83 -6.99
N ARG A 147 1.06 -15.57 -7.41
CA ARG A 147 2.29 -14.83 -7.69
C ARG A 147 2.04 -13.32 -7.68
N SER A 148 2.95 -12.57 -7.06
CA SER A 148 3.03 -11.11 -7.22
C SER A 148 4.43 -10.65 -7.67
N ASP A 149 4.46 -9.57 -8.43
CA ASP A 149 5.68 -8.92 -8.92
C ASP A 149 5.51 -7.40 -8.76
N ALA A 150 6.29 -6.77 -7.88
CA ALA A 150 6.36 -5.31 -7.73
C ALA A 150 7.58 -4.78 -8.48
N ILE A 151 7.43 -3.72 -9.26
CA ILE A 151 8.52 -3.04 -9.96
C ILE A 151 8.67 -1.64 -9.37
N ILE A 152 9.85 -1.30 -8.84
CA ILE A 152 10.09 -0.05 -8.11
C ILE A 152 11.35 0.62 -8.66
N VAL A 153 11.22 1.89 -9.03
CA VAL A 153 12.36 2.71 -9.46
C VAL A 153 13.21 3.15 -8.25
N SER A 154 14.51 2.91 -8.32
CA SER A 154 15.46 3.15 -7.21
C SER A 154 16.03 4.57 -7.14
N ASP A 155 16.15 5.26 -8.29
CA ASP A 155 17.04 6.41 -8.53
C ASP A 155 16.28 7.74 -8.70
N ARG A 156 15.06 7.81 -8.18
CA ARG A 156 14.18 9.00 -8.25
C ARG A 156 13.97 9.69 -6.90
N GLY A 157 14.85 9.39 -5.94
CA GLY A 157 14.89 9.98 -4.61
C GLY A 157 14.22 9.12 -3.54
N GLU A 158 14.67 9.33 -2.29
CA GLU A 158 14.31 8.48 -1.14
C GLU A 158 12.80 8.44 -0.87
N ARG A 159 12.15 9.60 -0.89
CA ARG A 159 10.72 9.70 -0.57
C ARG A 159 9.85 8.89 -1.52
N LEU A 160 10.17 8.94 -2.81
CA LEU A 160 9.43 8.21 -3.83
C LEU A 160 9.67 6.70 -3.71
N PHE A 161 10.93 6.29 -3.50
CA PHE A 161 11.26 4.88 -3.28
C PHE A 161 10.49 4.31 -2.08
N GLN A 162 10.48 4.99 -0.94
CA GLN A 162 9.77 4.53 0.25
C GLN A 162 8.25 4.43 0.05
N ARG A 163 7.63 5.39 -0.66
CA ARG A 163 6.21 5.33 -0.97
C ARG A 163 5.89 4.11 -1.84
N CYS A 164 6.59 3.97 -2.96
CA CYS A 164 6.43 2.84 -3.87
C CYS A 164 6.70 1.49 -3.17
N LEU A 165 7.70 1.43 -2.30
CA LEU A 165 8.01 0.21 -1.56
C LEU A 165 6.83 -0.25 -0.70
N ILE A 166 6.19 0.67 0.00
CA ILE A 166 5.07 0.34 0.87
C ILE A 166 3.84 0.02 0.05
N GLU A 167 3.48 0.89 -0.89
CA GLU A 167 2.32 0.78 -1.76
C GLU A 167 2.31 -0.55 -2.53
N GLU A 168 3.33 -0.82 -3.33
CA GLU A 168 3.35 -1.97 -4.23
C GLU A 168 3.42 -3.30 -3.50
N ILE A 169 4.14 -3.36 -2.37
CA ILE A 169 4.19 -4.58 -1.56
C ILE A 169 2.85 -4.83 -0.88
N LEU A 170 2.21 -3.79 -0.33
CA LEU A 170 0.89 -3.96 0.26
C LEU A 170 -0.14 -4.38 -0.78
N GLN A 171 -0.22 -3.68 -1.91
CA GLN A 171 -1.16 -4.03 -2.98
C GLN A 171 -0.93 -5.45 -3.49
N GLY A 172 0.34 -5.82 -3.75
CA GLY A 172 0.71 -7.16 -4.18
C GLY A 172 0.37 -8.27 -3.18
N LEU A 173 0.09 -7.93 -1.92
CA LEU A 173 -0.39 -8.86 -0.89
C LEU A 173 -1.92 -9.02 -0.87
N GLY A 174 -2.70 -8.27 -1.65
CA GLY A 174 -4.15 -8.47 -1.77
C GLY A 174 -5.06 -7.29 -2.07
N PRO A 175 -4.91 -6.13 -1.42
CA PRO A 175 -5.64 -4.91 -1.74
C PRO A 175 -5.12 -4.31 -3.06
N LEU A 176 -5.35 -5.05 -4.15
CA LEU A 176 -4.78 -4.87 -5.48
C LEU A 176 -5.43 -3.76 -6.31
N ASP A 177 -6.47 -3.12 -5.77
CA ASP A 177 -7.25 -2.14 -6.51
C ASP A 177 -6.90 -0.73 -5.99
N ASP A 178 -6.55 0.18 -6.91
CA ASP A 178 -6.31 1.60 -6.62
C ASP A 178 -7.64 2.26 -6.22
N ASN A 179 -7.71 2.87 -5.03
CA ASN A 179 -8.91 3.59 -4.59
C ASN A 179 -8.58 5.07 -4.28
N PRO A 180 -9.01 6.02 -5.14
CA PRO A 180 -8.75 7.44 -4.94
C PRO A 180 -9.47 8.05 -3.72
N ASP A 181 -10.43 7.35 -3.11
CA ASP A 181 -11.29 7.79 -2.01
C ASP A 181 -10.93 7.15 -0.65
N ALA A 182 -9.68 6.69 -0.45
CA ALA A 182 -9.16 6.19 0.83
C ALA A 182 -8.22 7.22 1.53
N PRO A 183 -8.74 8.35 2.07
CA PRO A 183 -7.93 9.52 2.48
C PRO A 183 -6.84 9.25 3.54
N PHE A 184 -6.91 8.13 4.26
CA PHE A 184 -6.01 7.79 5.37
C PHE A 184 -5.02 6.66 5.06
N SER A 185 -4.96 6.21 3.81
CA SER A 185 -4.23 5.01 3.41
C SER A 185 -3.03 5.33 2.52
N VAL A 186 -2.01 4.48 2.54
CA VAL A 186 -1.05 4.41 1.42
C VAL A 186 -1.71 3.94 0.11
N PHE A 187 -2.91 3.35 0.19
CA PHE A 187 -3.77 3.00 -0.96
C PHE A 187 -4.49 4.20 -1.61
N ASN A 188 -4.20 5.44 -1.19
CA ASN A 188 -4.66 6.65 -1.86
C ASN A 188 -3.49 7.25 -2.66
N ASP A 189 -3.71 7.45 -3.97
CA ASP A 189 -2.73 7.95 -4.94
C ASP A 189 -2.14 9.33 -4.60
N THR A 190 -2.80 10.11 -3.74
CA THR A 190 -2.31 11.41 -3.23
C THR A 190 -1.52 11.31 -1.93
N SER A 191 -1.42 10.10 -1.36
CA SER A 191 -0.73 9.85 -0.11
C SER A 191 0.75 10.18 -0.23
N THR A 192 1.23 10.95 0.73
CA THR A 192 2.66 11.31 0.83
C THR A 192 3.37 10.53 1.94
N HIS A 193 2.71 9.51 2.49
CA HIS A 193 3.21 8.68 3.56
C HIS A 193 4.37 7.83 3.07
N THR A 194 5.50 7.93 3.78
CA THR A 194 6.69 7.10 3.59
C THR A 194 6.84 6.05 4.69
N VAL A 195 5.76 5.82 5.45
CA VAL A 195 5.72 4.91 6.59
C VAL A 195 4.44 4.10 6.53
N LEU A 196 4.54 2.83 6.96
CA LEU A 196 3.37 1.96 7.13
C LEU A 196 2.51 2.52 8.27
N THR A 197 1.33 3.05 7.93
CA THR A 197 0.49 3.71 8.92
C THR A 197 -0.23 2.70 9.81
N ARG A 198 -0.78 3.18 10.93
CA ARG A 198 -1.62 2.33 11.78
C ARG A 198 -2.90 1.88 11.05
N TYR A 199 -3.45 2.72 10.18
CA TYR A 199 -4.61 2.38 9.36
C TYR A 199 -4.28 1.22 8.42
N ASP A 200 -3.15 1.29 7.70
CA ASP A 200 -2.72 0.24 6.77
C ASP A 200 -2.52 -1.09 7.51
N ARG A 201 -1.90 -1.07 8.69
CA ARG A 201 -1.74 -2.27 9.53
C ARG A 201 -3.09 -2.88 9.92
N ILE A 202 -4.09 -2.06 10.25
CA ILE A 202 -5.44 -2.55 10.57
C ILE A 202 -6.06 -3.22 9.35
N MET A 203 -6.01 -2.57 8.18
CA MET A 203 -6.55 -3.12 6.94
C MET A 203 -5.90 -4.45 6.58
N MET A 204 -4.58 -4.54 6.65
CA MET A 204 -3.85 -5.78 6.40
C MET A 204 -4.15 -6.85 7.45
N THR A 205 -4.28 -6.49 8.73
CA THR A 205 -4.62 -7.44 9.80
C THR A 205 -6.03 -8.00 9.62
N MET A 206 -7.00 -7.17 9.21
CA MET A 206 -8.33 -7.63 8.83
C MET A 206 -8.27 -8.57 7.62
N LEU A 207 -7.48 -8.22 6.60
CA LEU A 207 -7.33 -9.03 5.39
C LEU A 207 -6.72 -10.40 5.70
N TYR A 208 -5.70 -10.45 6.54
CA TYR A 208 -4.96 -11.68 6.87
C TYR A 208 -5.56 -12.47 8.04
N ASP A 209 -6.67 -12.03 8.61
CA ASP A 209 -7.42 -12.82 9.60
C ASP A 209 -7.85 -14.18 9.01
N PRO A 210 -7.67 -15.30 9.75
CA PRO A 210 -7.99 -16.64 9.26
C PRO A 210 -9.48 -16.86 8.98
N ARG A 211 -10.38 -16.08 9.59
CA ARG A 211 -11.83 -16.14 9.32
C ARG A 211 -12.15 -15.66 7.90
N LEU A 212 -11.36 -14.73 7.37
CA LEU A 212 -11.52 -14.20 6.02
C LEU A 212 -10.73 -15.06 5.02
N ARG A 213 -11.39 -15.94 4.28
CA ARG A 213 -10.71 -16.90 3.39
C ARG A 213 -10.56 -16.36 1.96
N PRO A 214 -9.49 -16.74 1.21
CA PRO A 214 -9.41 -16.44 -0.20
C PRO A 214 -10.66 -16.87 -0.97
N GLY A 215 -11.10 -16.05 -1.92
CA GLY A 215 -12.28 -16.33 -2.74
C GLY A 215 -13.63 -16.00 -2.10
N MET A 216 -13.68 -15.69 -0.81
CA MET A 216 -14.89 -15.21 -0.12
C MET A 216 -15.37 -13.92 -0.78
N ASN A 217 -16.66 -13.84 -1.12
CA ASN A 217 -17.26 -12.62 -1.67
C ASN A 217 -17.64 -11.65 -0.54
N LEU A 218 -18.02 -10.43 -0.91
CA LEU A 218 -18.39 -9.41 0.07
C LEU A 218 -19.58 -9.81 0.96
N GLU A 219 -20.59 -10.47 0.39
CA GLU A 219 -21.77 -10.94 1.14
C GLU A 219 -21.39 -11.91 2.26
N ALA A 220 -20.52 -12.88 1.98
CA ALA A 220 -20.04 -13.82 2.98
C ALA A 220 -19.07 -13.18 4.00
N ALA A 221 -18.31 -12.17 3.59
CA ALA A 221 -17.36 -11.48 4.46
C ALA A 221 -18.03 -10.49 5.42
N ARG A 222 -19.08 -9.78 5.00
CA ARG A 222 -19.77 -8.71 5.74
C ARG A 222 -20.11 -9.06 7.20
N PRO A 223 -20.70 -10.22 7.51
CA PRO A 223 -21.00 -10.60 8.89
C PRO A 223 -19.76 -10.72 9.79
N LEU A 224 -18.58 -10.94 9.21
CA LEU A 224 -17.32 -11.09 9.92
C LEU A 224 -16.66 -9.73 10.21
N LEU A 225 -16.82 -8.75 9.32
CA LEU A 225 -16.07 -7.48 9.33
C LEU A 225 -16.12 -6.73 10.68
N PRO A 226 -17.25 -6.66 11.41
CA PRO A 226 -17.27 -6.02 12.73
C PRO A 226 -16.37 -6.67 13.76
N ALA A 227 -16.24 -8.00 13.73
CA ALA A 227 -15.31 -8.71 14.61
C ALA A 227 -13.87 -8.51 14.16
N LEU A 228 -13.61 -8.61 12.84
CA LEU A 228 -12.28 -8.39 12.26
C LEU A 228 -11.73 -7.00 12.61
N ALA A 229 -12.54 -5.95 12.44
CA ALA A 229 -12.13 -4.57 12.72
C ALA A 229 -11.76 -4.38 14.20
N ARG A 230 -12.60 -4.86 15.13
CA ARG A 230 -12.32 -4.78 16.57
C ARG A 230 -11.05 -5.51 16.96
N ASP A 231 -10.84 -6.72 16.42
CA ASP A 231 -9.69 -7.55 16.76
C ASP A 231 -8.40 -6.94 16.18
N ALA A 232 -8.43 -6.51 14.92
CA ALA A 232 -7.33 -5.81 14.27
C ALA A 232 -6.93 -4.54 15.04
N ARG A 233 -7.89 -3.70 15.45
CA ARG A 233 -7.61 -2.49 16.24
C ARG A 233 -6.90 -2.77 17.57
N ARG A 234 -7.17 -3.92 18.20
CA ARG A 234 -6.51 -4.33 19.45
C ARG A 234 -5.11 -4.83 19.19
N ALA A 235 -4.93 -5.60 18.11
CA ALA A 235 -3.65 -6.20 17.75
C ALA A 235 -2.63 -5.16 17.25
N THR A 236 -3.07 -4.04 16.66
CA THR A 236 -2.22 -2.99 16.10
C THR A 236 -2.09 -1.75 16.99
N ARG A 237 -2.27 -1.91 18.32
CA ARG A 237 -2.10 -0.82 19.30
C ARG A 237 -0.64 -0.50 19.55
#